data_AF-A0A969MXJ6-F1
#
_entry.id   AF-A0A969MXJ6-F1
#
_cell.length_a   1.000
_cell.length_b   1.000
_cell.length_c   1.000
_cell.angle_alpha   90.00
_cell.angle_beta   90.00
_cell.angle_gamma   90.00
#
_symmetry.space_group_name_H-M   'P 1'
#
loop_
_entity.id
_entity.type
_entity.pdbx_description
1 polymer ?
#
loop_
_entity_poly.entity_id
_entity_poly.type
_entity_poly.pdbx_seq_one_letter_code
_entity_poly.pdbx_strand_id
1 'polypeptide(L)'
;MCCGQSPYETSPDRVGNVESNLANLRQRYELIPYYYSLAYRAYLFGEPLIPPPVFYDQTDQNLRQIGHQKLIGRDILVGVVAQHGEYERDVYLPQGQWVNYHSNEWSSSQGEWLNVPV
;
A
#
# COMPACT_ATOMS: atom_id res chain seq x y z
N MET A 1 -21.26 -29.28 13.93
CA MET A 1 -20.14 -29.66 13.04
C MET A 1 -20.73 -29.94 11.66
N CYS A 2 -20.71 -28.96 10.75
CA CYS A 2 -21.11 -29.20 9.36
C CYS A 2 -19.92 -29.74 8.56
N CYS A 3 -20.19 -30.75 7.73
CA CYS A 3 -19.23 -31.34 6.82
C CYS A 3 -18.70 -30.32 5.80
N GLY A 4 -17.37 -30.19 5.71
CA GLY A 4 -16.70 -29.75 4.48
C GLY A 4 -15.75 -28.56 4.58
N GLN A 5 -15.80 -27.74 5.63
CA GLN A 5 -14.84 -26.64 5.77
C GLN A 5 -13.66 -27.09 6.64
N SER A 6 -12.46 -27.06 6.04
CA SER A 6 -11.21 -27.20 6.79
C SER A 6 -11.18 -26.14 7.89
N PRO A 7 -10.84 -26.49 9.14
CA PRO A 7 -10.67 -25.50 10.21
C PRO A 7 -9.52 -24.51 9.94
N TYR A 8 -8.75 -24.73 8.87
CA TYR A 8 -7.65 -23.90 8.40
C TYR A 8 -7.85 -23.44 6.96
N GLU A 9 -9.10 -23.19 6.53
CA GLU A 9 -9.32 -22.55 5.24
C GLU A 9 -8.67 -21.16 5.24
N THR A 10 -7.84 -20.89 4.23
CA THR A 10 -7.10 -19.63 4.07
C THR A 10 -7.24 -19.08 2.65
N SER A 11 -7.99 -19.75 1.78
CA SER A 11 -8.14 -19.34 0.39
C SER A 11 -8.90 -17.99 0.33
N PRO A 12 -8.35 -16.95 -0.33
CA PRO A 12 -8.99 -15.62 -0.37
C PRO A 12 -10.38 -15.60 -1.02
N ASP A 13 -10.72 -16.57 -1.87
CA ASP A 13 -12.06 -16.73 -2.43
C ASP A 13 -13.10 -17.26 -1.42
N ARG A 14 -12.67 -17.66 -0.21
CA ARG A 14 -13.49 -18.35 0.78
C ARG A 14 -13.44 -17.75 2.19
N VAL A 15 -12.50 -16.86 2.46
CA VAL A 15 -12.23 -16.32 3.80
C VAL A 15 -12.18 -14.80 3.78
N GLY A 16 -12.70 -14.18 4.83
CA GLY A 16 -12.73 -12.72 4.97
C GLY A 16 -13.74 -12.07 4.03
N ASN A 17 -13.43 -10.86 3.57
CA ASN A 17 -14.28 -10.15 2.62
C ASN A 17 -13.88 -10.52 1.18
N VAL A 18 -14.66 -11.41 0.55
CA VAL A 18 -14.38 -11.95 -0.79
C VAL A 18 -14.37 -10.86 -1.87
N GLU A 19 -15.26 -9.86 -1.77
CA GLU A 19 -15.30 -8.75 -2.73
C GLU A 19 -14.03 -7.90 -2.66
N SER A 20 -13.60 -7.56 -1.44
CA SER A 20 -12.35 -6.85 -1.19
C SER A 20 -11.14 -7.67 -1.68
N ASN A 21 -11.10 -8.98 -1.41
CA ASN A 21 -10.02 -9.85 -1.87
C ASN A 21 -9.92 -9.86 -3.40
N LEU A 22 -11.05 -9.96 -4.10
CA LEU A 22 -11.10 -9.92 -5.56
C LEU A 22 -10.69 -8.55 -6.12
N ALA A 23 -11.14 -7.45 -5.51
CA ALA A 23 -10.79 -6.10 -5.92
C ALA A 23 -9.28 -5.84 -5.79
N ASN A 24 -8.68 -6.21 -4.66
CA ASN A 24 -7.23 -6.12 -4.43
C ASN A 24 -6.44 -6.99 -5.41
N LEU A 25 -6.92 -8.20 -5.69
CA LEU A 25 -6.29 -9.09 -6.67
C LEU A 25 -6.30 -8.45 -8.07
N ARG A 26 -7.43 -7.89 -8.51
CA ARG A 26 -7.53 -7.21 -9.81
C ARG A 26 -6.59 -6.00 -9.89
N GLN A 27 -6.57 -5.15 -8.86
CA GLN A 27 -5.66 -4.00 -8.80
C GLN A 27 -4.19 -4.43 -8.89
N ARG A 28 -3.80 -5.51 -8.21
CA ARG A 28 -2.45 -6.08 -8.33
C ARG A 28 -2.13 -6.50 -9.77
N TYR A 29 -3.09 -7.11 -10.47
CA TYR A 29 -2.90 -7.53 -11.86
C TYR A 29 -2.81 -6.35 -12.83
N GLU A 30 -3.57 -5.29 -12.60
CA GLU A 30 -3.46 -4.02 -13.34
C GLU A 30 -2.07 -3.40 -13.20
N LEU A 31 -1.47 -3.50 -12.00
CA LEU A 31 -0.14 -2.98 -11.70
C LEU A 31 1.02 -3.89 -12.14
N ILE A 32 0.77 -5.08 -12.73
CA ILE A 32 1.85 -6.01 -13.14
C ILE A 32 2.92 -5.34 -14.02
N PRO A 33 2.58 -4.53 -15.05
CA PRO A 33 3.60 -3.87 -15.87
C PRO A 33 4.52 -2.94 -15.07
N TYR A 34 3.94 -2.25 -14.07
CA TYR A 34 4.70 -1.40 -13.15
C TYR A 34 5.63 -2.22 -12.26
N TYR A 35 5.11 -3.25 -11.59
CA TYR A 35 5.91 -4.16 -10.77
C TYR A 35 7.04 -4.84 -11.56
N TYR A 36 6.77 -5.25 -12.80
CA TYR A 36 7.79 -5.86 -13.66
C TYR A 36 8.90 -4.86 -14.01
N SER A 37 8.54 -3.61 -14.28
CA SER A 37 9.51 -2.53 -14.50
C SER A 37 10.36 -2.26 -13.26
N LEU A 38 9.76 -2.29 -12.06
CA LEU A 38 10.50 -2.20 -10.80
C LEU A 38 11.44 -3.38 -10.57
N ALA A 39 11.00 -4.61 -10.86
CA ALA A 39 11.84 -5.81 -10.78
C ALA A 39 13.04 -5.72 -11.73
N TYR A 40 12.84 -5.18 -12.95
CA TYR A 40 13.93 -4.95 -13.89
C TYR A 40 14.93 -3.91 -13.37
N ARG A 41 14.45 -2.81 -12.76
CA ARG A 41 15.33 -1.84 -12.10
C ARG A 41 16.08 -2.44 -10.92
N ALA A 42 15.43 -3.30 -10.13
CA ALA A 42 16.06 -4.02 -9.05
C ALA A 42 17.20 -4.92 -9.54
N TYR A 43 17.00 -5.64 -10.65
CA TYR A 43 18.04 -6.44 -11.29
C TYR A 43 19.23 -5.61 -11.77
N LEU A 44 18.99 -4.47 -12.41
CA LEU A 44 20.06 -3.63 -12.98
C LEU A 44 20.82 -2.79 -11.94
N PHE A 45 20.11 -2.26 -10.94
CA PHE A 45 20.61 -1.20 -10.07
C PHE A 45 20.52 -1.53 -8.58
N GLY A 46 19.94 -2.68 -8.20
CA GLY A 46 19.73 -3.03 -6.80
C GLY A 46 18.65 -2.20 -6.10
N GLU A 47 17.75 -1.55 -6.85
CA GLU A 47 16.66 -0.77 -6.27
C GLU A 47 15.60 -1.65 -5.58
N PRO A 48 15.12 -1.27 -4.39
CA PRO A 48 14.03 -1.99 -3.73
C PRO A 48 12.69 -1.77 -4.45
N LEU A 49 11.88 -2.83 -4.58
CA LEU A 49 10.54 -2.73 -5.17
C LEU A 49 9.54 -2.09 -4.20
N ILE A 50 9.67 -2.36 -2.90
CA ILE A 50 8.76 -1.86 -1.86
C ILE A 50 9.60 -1.17 -0.78
N PRO A 51 10.19 0.01 -1.07
CA PRO A 51 10.97 0.74 -0.08
C PRO A 51 10.09 1.37 1.02
N PRO A 52 10.64 1.60 2.22
CA PRO A 52 10.04 2.55 3.13
C PRO A 52 10.14 3.99 2.55
N PRO A 53 9.21 4.91 2.85
CA PRO A 53 9.27 6.27 2.29
C PRO A 53 10.58 7.02 2.57
N VAL A 54 11.17 6.80 3.74
CA VAL A 54 12.47 7.38 4.15
C VAL A 54 13.64 7.03 3.20
N PHE A 55 13.48 6.00 2.37
CA PHE A 55 14.49 5.64 1.37
C PHE A 55 14.74 6.77 0.36
N TYR A 56 13.70 7.53 -0.02
CA TYR A 56 13.81 8.62 -0.98
C TYR A 56 13.97 10.01 -0.35
N ASP A 57 13.50 10.18 0.89
CA ASP A 57 13.74 11.40 1.65
C ASP A 57 14.14 11.06 3.09
N GLN A 58 15.44 11.21 3.36
CA GLN A 58 16.00 11.03 4.70
C GLN A 58 15.98 12.32 5.52
N THR A 59 15.69 13.47 4.92
CA THR A 59 15.70 14.77 5.62
C THR A 59 14.44 14.97 6.45
N ASP A 60 13.31 14.42 6.00
CA ASP A 60 12.08 14.37 6.76
C ASP A 60 12.18 13.37 7.94
N GLN A 61 12.09 13.90 9.16
CA GLN A 61 12.18 13.08 10.37
C GLN A 61 10.93 12.22 10.61
N ASN A 62 9.76 12.64 10.12
CA ASN A 62 8.52 11.87 10.28
C ASN A 62 8.65 10.52 9.57
N LEU A 63 9.25 10.50 8.37
CA LEU A 63 9.42 9.28 7.57
C LEU A 63 10.26 8.20 8.25
N ARG A 64 11.14 8.57 9.19
CA ARG A 64 12.02 7.63 9.89
C ARG A 64 11.28 6.71 10.86
N GLN A 65 10.11 7.13 11.35
CA GLN A 65 9.38 6.41 12.39
C GLN A 65 8.15 5.66 11.85
N ILE A 66 7.78 5.86 10.59
CA ILE A 66 6.56 5.29 10.01
C ILE A 66 6.77 3.83 9.60
N GLY A 67 6.10 2.92 10.31
CA GLY A 67 6.10 1.49 10.01
C GLY A 67 4.95 1.04 9.11
N HIS A 68 3.80 1.73 9.21
CA HIS A 68 2.54 1.34 8.57
C HIS A 68 2.32 1.92 7.17
N GLN A 69 3.29 2.67 6.64
CA GLN A 69 3.28 3.13 5.24
C GLN A 69 4.49 2.60 4.48
N LYS A 70 4.26 2.24 3.23
CA LYS A 70 5.30 1.79 2.28
C LYS A 70 5.09 2.47 0.94
N LEU A 71 6.16 2.57 0.17
CA LEU A 71 6.05 2.87 -1.24
C LEU A 71 6.09 1.57 -2.04
N ILE A 72 5.46 1.57 -3.21
CA ILE A 72 5.75 0.63 -4.29
C ILE A 72 6.51 1.44 -5.33
N GLY A 73 7.77 1.10 -5.54
CA GLY A 73 8.71 1.92 -6.27
C GLY A 73 8.83 3.30 -5.65
N ARG A 74 8.78 4.34 -6.49
CA ARG A 74 8.86 5.76 -6.11
C ARG A 74 7.53 6.50 -6.29
N ASP A 75 6.51 5.84 -6.84
CA ASP A 75 5.34 6.52 -7.40
C ASP A 75 4.04 6.24 -6.64
N ILE A 76 3.96 5.14 -5.88
CA ILE A 76 2.72 4.73 -5.20
C ILE A 76 2.97 4.64 -3.70
N LEU A 77 2.23 5.41 -2.91
CA LEU A 77 2.22 5.34 -1.44
C LEU A 77 1.04 4.49 -0.96
N VAL A 78 1.32 3.56 -0.05
CA VAL A 78 0.33 2.62 0.51
C VAL A 78 0.36 2.70 2.03
N GLY A 79 -0.82 2.88 2.63
CA GLY A 79 -1.06 2.68 4.07
C GLY A 79 -1.56 1.27 4.35
N VAL A 80 -0.98 0.59 5.34
CA VAL A 80 -1.29 -0.81 5.67
C VAL A 80 -2.13 -0.88 6.93
N VAL A 81 -3.30 -1.51 6.85
CA VAL A 81 -4.19 -1.82 7.98
C VAL A 81 -3.90 -3.18 8.55
N ALA A 82 -3.43 -3.20 9.80
CA ALA A 82 -3.02 -4.41 10.50
C ALA A 82 -3.67 -4.57 11.88
N GLN A 83 -4.38 -3.56 12.38
CA GLN A 83 -5.08 -3.64 13.66
C GLN A 83 -6.54 -4.07 13.47
N HIS A 84 -6.97 -5.04 14.28
CA HIS A 84 -8.37 -5.47 14.26
C HIS A 84 -9.29 -4.35 14.76
N GLY A 85 -10.38 -4.10 14.03
CA GLY A 85 -11.36 -3.06 14.34
C GLY A 85 -10.92 -1.63 13.98
N GLU A 86 -9.86 -1.49 13.18
CA GLU A 86 -9.40 -0.20 12.66
C GLU A 86 -10.19 0.18 11.40
N TYR A 87 -10.89 1.32 11.43
CA TYR A 87 -11.72 1.87 10.35
C TYR A 87 -11.23 3.22 9.82
N GLU A 88 -10.19 3.76 10.46
CA GLU A 88 -9.51 4.98 10.05
C GLU A 88 -8.03 4.83 10.34
N ARG A 89 -7.18 5.51 9.57
CA ARG A 89 -5.74 5.52 9.78
C ARG A 89 -5.16 6.88 9.42
N ASP A 90 -4.24 7.33 10.27
CA ASP A 90 -3.40 8.47 9.98
C ASP A 90 -2.30 8.10 8.97
N VAL A 91 -2.33 8.76 7.83
CA VAL A 91 -1.37 8.63 6.74
C VAL A 91 -0.62 9.95 6.58
N TYR A 92 0.69 9.90 6.75
CA TYR A 92 1.56 11.05 6.47
C TYR A 92 1.80 11.17 4.97
N LEU A 93 1.52 12.34 4.41
CA LEU A 93 1.77 12.70 3.03
C LEU A 93 2.98 13.65 2.98
N PRO A 94 4.15 13.20 2.47
CA PRO A 94 5.33 14.05 2.36
C PRO A 94 5.09 15.27 1.45
N GLN A 95 5.97 16.27 1.58
CA GLN A 95 5.92 17.43 0.71
C GLN A 95 5.98 17.02 -0.77
N GLY A 96 5.01 17.45 -1.57
CA GLY A 96 4.92 17.07 -2.97
C GLY A 96 3.53 17.22 -3.58
N GLN A 97 3.42 16.77 -4.83
CA GLN A 97 2.14 16.62 -5.52
C GLN A 97 1.70 15.17 -5.43
N TRP A 98 0.45 14.96 -5.05
CA TRP A 98 -0.13 13.65 -4.86
C TRP A 98 -1.42 13.55 -5.64
N VAL A 99 -1.68 12.36 -6.17
CA VAL A 99 -2.94 12.04 -6.83
C VAL A 99 -3.58 10.89 -6.08
N ASN A 100 -4.86 11.03 -5.74
CA ASN A 100 -5.61 9.93 -5.17
C ASN A 100 -5.80 8.85 -6.24
N TYR A 101 -5.34 7.62 -5.96
CA TYR A 101 -5.36 6.50 -6.91
C TYR A 101 -6.76 6.18 -7.45
N HIS A 102 -7.81 6.40 -6.63
CA HIS A 102 -9.18 6.03 -6.98
C HIS A 102 -9.98 7.20 -7.57
N SER A 103 -9.86 8.41 -7.01
CA SER A 103 -10.62 9.57 -7.48
C SER A 103 -9.93 10.36 -8.59
N ASN A 104 -8.63 10.16 -8.80
CA ASN A 104 -7.76 10.97 -9.68
C ASN A 104 -7.69 12.46 -9.29
N GLU A 105 -8.11 12.80 -8.07
CA GLU A 105 -8.02 14.16 -7.56
C GLU A 105 -6.59 14.46 -7.15
N TRP A 106 -6.11 15.64 -7.55
CA TRP A 106 -4.79 16.12 -7.22
C TRP A 106 -4.81 16.96 -5.95
N SER A 107 -3.82 16.74 -5.10
CA SER A 107 -3.56 17.57 -3.93
C SER A 107 -2.07 17.90 -3.83
N SER A 108 -1.79 19.06 -3.25
CA SER A 108 -0.43 19.44 -2.86
C SER A 108 -0.30 19.24 -1.36
N SER A 109 0.79 18.60 -0.92
CA SER A 109 1.10 18.50 0.50
C SER A 109 2.41 19.21 0.84
N GLN A 110 2.47 19.73 2.06
CA GLN A 110 3.67 20.33 2.66
C GLN A 110 4.32 19.41 3.72
N GLY A 111 3.93 18.14 3.78
CA GLY A 111 4.32 17.25 4.88
C GLY A 111 3.26 17.25 5.97
N GLU A 112 2.11 16.63 5.71
CA GLU A 112 0.96 16.67 6.62
C GLU A 112 0.39 15.28 6.92
N TRP A 113 -0.26 15.18 8.06
CA TRP A 113 -0.99 13.97 8.46
C TRP A 113 -2.44 14.08 8.01
N LEU A 114 -2.88 13.07 7.27
CA LEU A 114 -4.26 12.92 6.81
C LEU A 114 -4.91 11.76 7.57
N ASN A 115 -6.07 11.98 8.15
CA ASN A 115 -6.89 10.89 8.68
C ASN A 115 -7.75 10.33 7.54
N VAL A 116 -7.50 9.06 7.19
CA VAL A 116 -8.09 8.40 6.02
C VAL A 116 -8.99 7.25 6.47
N PRO A 117 -10.25 7.15 6.01
CA PRO A 117 -11.11 6.00 6.28
C PRO A 117 -10.60 4.75 5.55
N VAL A 118 -10.72 3.56 6.17
CA VAL A 118 -10.25 2.27 5.61
C VAL A 118 -11.33 1.19 5.55
#